data_AF-A0A377J232-F1
#
_entry.id   AF-A0A377J232-F1
#
_cell.length_a   1.000
_cell.length_b   1.000
_cell.length_c   1.000
_cell.angle_alpha   90.00
_cell.angle_beta   90.00
_cell.angle_gamma   90.00
#
_symmetry.space_group_name_H-M   'P 1'
#
loop_
_entity.id
_entity.type
_entity.pdbx_description
1 polymer ?
#
loop_
_entity_poly.entity_id
_entity_poly.type
_entity_poly.pdbx_seq_one_letter_code
_entity_poly.pdbx_strand_id
1 'polypeptide(L)' 'MALSYKLVMFGFPALCEDIDEVQARMRQIPPERARVETLEQCYVIDLHTGVRYEIACDEKGFYICDFSADTSE' A
#
# COMPACT_ATOMS: atom_id res chain seq x y z
N MET A 1 1.31 6.87 19.68
CA MET A 1 1.42 6.59 18.24
C MET A 1 0.33 5.60 17.92
N ALA A 2 -0.72 6.06 17.22
CA ALA A 2 -1.84 5.23 16.82
C ALA A 2 -1.53 4.72 15.40
N LEU A 3 -1.71 3.43 15.18
CA LEU A 3 -1.49 2.82 13.86
C LEU A 3 -2.78 2.95 13.07
N SER A 4 -2.74 3.65 11.94
CA SER A 4 -3.93 3.87 11.11
C SER A 4 -4.01 2.93 9.91
N TYR A 5 -2.89 2.37 9.46
CA TYR A 5 -2.87 1.52 8.27
C TYR A 5 -2.09 0.22 8.48
N LYS A 6 -2.54 -0.83 7.81
CA LYS A 6 -1.84 -2.11 7.69
C LYS A 6 -1.54 -2.37 6.22
N LEU A 7 -0.28 -2.21 5.83
CA LEU A 7 0.24 -2.56 4.52
C LEU A 7 0.55 -4.06 4.49
N VAL A 8 0.08 -4.78 3.48
CA VAL A 8 0.45 -6.17 3.23
C VAL A 8 1.05 -6.25 1.83
N MET A 9 2.32 -6.62 1.74
CA MET A 9 3.04 -6.77 0.48
C MET A 9 3.65 -8.17 0.44
N PHE A 10 3.33 -8.95 -0.59
CA PHE A 10 3.89 -10.30 -0.79
C PHE A 10 3.76 -11.20 0.46
N GLY A 11 2.62 -11.12 1.16
CA GLY A 11 2.38 -11.88 2.38
C GLY A 11 3.03 -11.32 3.66
N PHE A 12 3.80 -10.24 3.58
CA PHE A 12 4.41 -9.59 4.73
C PHE A 12 3.57 -8.38 5.19
N PRO A 13 3.04 -8.41 6.43
CA PRO A 13 2.33 -7.26 6.99
C PRO A 13 3.28 -6.25 7.64
N ALA A 14 2.99 -4.97 7.46
CA ALA A 14 3.62 -3.85 8.13
C ALA A 14 2.53 -2.90 8.67
N LEU A 15 2.66 -2.49 9.92
CA LEU A 15 1.79 -1.48 10.53
C LEU A 15 2.41 -0.11 10.30
N CYS A 16 1.59 0.83 9.85
CA CYS A 16 1.99 2.18 9.46
C CYS A 16 1.15 3.20 10.25
N GLU A 17 1.78 4.30 10.67
CA GLU A 17 1.10 5.36 11.41
C GLU A 17 0.14 6.14 10.50
N ASP A 18 0.54 6.38 9.25
CA ASP A 18 -0.21 7.16 8.27
C ASP A 18 0.04 6.67 6.83
N ILE A 19 -0.62 7.31 5.86
CA ILE A 19 -0.52 6.96 4.45
C ILE A 19 0.85 7.30 3.85
N ASP A 20 1.55 8.33 4.35
CA ASP A 20 2.90 8.68 3.91
C ASP A 20 3.90 7.57 4.26
N GLU A 21 3.76 6.97 5.44
CA GLU A 21 4.58 5.81 5.82
C GLU A 21 4.29 4.59 4.94
N VAL A 22 3.01 4.33 4.61
CA VAL A 22 2.62 3.29 3.65
C VAL A 22 3.34 3.51 2.31
N GLN A 23 3.26 4.73 1.76
CA GLN A 23 3.91 5.07 0.50
C GLN A 23 5.44 4.98 0.59
N ALA A 24 6.04 5.42 1.70
CA ALA A 24 7.49 5.36 1.91
C ALA A 24 7.98 3.92 1.88
N ARG A 25 7.28 3.01 2.56
CA ARG A 25 7.60 1.56 2.52
C ARG A 25 7.41 0.97 1.13
N MET A 26 6.33 1.32 0.44
CA MET A 26 6.09 0.86 -0.94
C MET A 26 7.23 1.29 -1.89
N ARG A 27 7.74 2.53 -1.75
CA ARG A 27 8.87 3.04 -2.54
C ARG A 27 10.19 2.30 -2.30
N GLN A 28 10.37 1.70 -1.12
CA GLN A 28 11.57 0.89 -0.83
C GLN A 28 11.55 -0.48 -1.50
N ILE A 29 10.38 -0.92 -1.97
CA ILE A 29 10.22 -2.21 -2.63
C ILE A 29 10.52 -2.03 -4.12
N PRO A 30 11.47 -2.79 -4.69
CA PRO A 30 11.75 -2.70 -6.11
C PRO A 30 10.55 -3.21 -6.92
N PRO A 31 10.08 -2.46 -7.94
CA PRO A 31 8.93 -2.86 -8.77
C PRO A 31 9.17 -4.18 -9.52
N GLU A 32 10.41 -4.56 -9.74
CA GLU A 32 10.77 -5.85 -10.34
C GLU A 32 10.23 -7.05 -9.53
N ARG A 33 10.05 -6.92 -8.21
CA ARG A 33 9.41 -7.97 -7.40
C ARG A 33 7.98 -8.25 -7.82
N ALA A 34 7.24 -7.22 -8.24
CA ALA A 34 5.87 -7.38 -8.75
C ALA A 34 5.78 -8.25 -10.01
N ARG A 35 6.87 -8.36 -10.77
CA ARG A 35 6.92 -9.20 -11.99
C ARG A 35 7.13 -10.68 -11.68
N VAL A 36 7.68 -10.99 -10.52
CA VAL A 36 8.05 -12.35 -10.10
C VAL A 36 7.04 -12.89 -9.09
N GLU A 37 6.48 -12.03 -8.24
CA GLU A 37 5.55 -12.39 -7.18
C GLU A 37 4.10 -11.99 -7.52
N THR A 38 3.13 -12.71 -6.96
CA THR A 38 1.70 -12.49 -7.22
C THR A 38 1.19 -11.20 -6.55
N LEU A 39 0.98 -10.15 -7.36
CA LEU A 39 0.43 -8.86 -6.92
C LEU A 39 -0.96 -8.96 -6.26
N GLU A 40 -1.76 -9.99 -6.55
CA GLU A 40 -3.11 -10.21 -5.98
C GLU A 40 -3.12 -10.30 -4.44
N GLN A 41 -1.95 -10.49 -3.83
CA GLN A 41 -1.77 -10.56 -2.38
C GLN A 41 -1.34 -9.22 -1.75
N CYS A 42 -1.20 -8.15 -2.54
CA CYS A 42 -0.77 -6.84 -2.07
C CYS A 42 -1.98 -5.92 -1.81
N TYR A 43 -2.11 -5.40 -0.60
CA TYR A 43 -3.22 -4.52 -0.21
C TYR A 43 -2.90 -3.68 1.02
N VAL A 44 -3.63 -2.60 1.21
CA VAL A 44 -3.63 -1.78 2.43
C VAL A 44 -4.97 -1.93 3.12
N ILE A 45 -4.98 -2.01 4.44
CA ILE A 45 -6.20 -1.92 5.25
C ILE A 45 -6.12 -0.66 6.09
N ASP A 46 -7.13 0.19 5.98
CA ASP A 46 -7.38 1.26 6.94
C ASP A 46 -7.96 0.66 8.22
N LEU A 47 -7.23 0.79 9.33
CA LEU A 47 -7.56 0.17 10.61
C LEU A 47 -8.68 0.92 11.34
N HIS A 48 -9.00 2.15 10.95
CA HIS A 48 -10.06 2.93 11.56
C HIS A 48 -11.42 2.56 10.95
N THR A 49 -11.46 2.37 9.63
CA THR A 49 -12.68 2.10 8.86
C THR A 49 -12.84 0.62 8.51
N GLY A 50 -11.76 -0.17 8.55
CA GLY A 50 -11.73 -1.55 8.08
C GLY A 50 -11.72 -1.70 6.56
N VAL A 51 -11.64 -0.59 5.81
CA VAL A 51 -11.64 -0.61 4.34
C VAL A 51 -10.31 -1.16 3.84
N ARG A 52 -10.40 -2.09 2.89
CA ARG A 52 -9.25 -2.66 2.18
C ARG A 52 -9.11 -1.99 0.81
N TYR A 53 -7.93 -1.49 0.52
CA TYR A 53 -7.53 -0.95 -0.76
C TYR A 53 -6.54 -1.89 -1.43
N GLU A 54 -6.75 -2.17 -2.72
CA GLU A 54 -5.83 -3.02 -3.49
C GLU A 54 -4.56 -2.26 -3.86
N ILE A 55 -3.44 -2.97 -4.03
CA ILE A 55 -2.21 -2.38 -4.52
C ILE A 55 -1.94 -2.92 -5.91
N ALA A 56 -1.70 -2.00 -6.84
CA ALA A 56 -1.19 -2.31 -8.17
C ALA A 56 0.24 -1.80 -8.32
N CYS A 57 0.91 -2.22 -9.40
CA CYS A 57 2.25 -1.79 -9.73
C CYS A 57 2.32 -1.43 -11.22
N ASP A 58 2.90 -0.27 -11.52
CA ASP A 58 3.25 0.15 -12.88
C ASP A 58 4.77 0.34 -13.01
N GLU A 59 5.20 0.96 -14.11
CA GLU A 59 6.59 1.29 -14.40
C GLU A 59 7.22 2.23 -13.38
N LYS A 60 6.43 3.06 -12.69
CA LYS A 60 6.86 4.00 -11.66
C LYS A 60 6.96 3.39 -10.26
N GLY A 61 6.38 2.21 -10.04
CA GLY A 61 6.33 1.57 -8.73
C GLY A 61 4.94 1.11 -8.32
N PHE A 62 4.80 0.83 -7.03
CA PHE A 62 3.53 0.42 -6.44
C PHE A 62 2.65 1.63 -6.12
N TYR A 63 1.34 1.48 -6.33
CA TYR A 63 0.33 2.48 -5.99
C TYR A 63 -0.94 1.81 -5.47
N ILE A 64 -1.72 2.55 -4.68
CA ILE A 64 -2.96 2.07 -4.07
C ILE A 64 -4.11 2.36 -5.04
N CYS A 65 -4.84 1.32 -5.44
CA CYS A 65 -6.03 1.43 -6.27
C CYS A 65 -7.20 1.96 -5.45
N ASP A 66 -8.05 2.78 -6.08
CA ASP A 66 -9.26 3.36 -5.48
C ASP A 66 -8.98 4.27 -4.26
N PHE A 67 -7.72 4.63 -4.04
CA PHE A 67 -7.35 5.64 -3.06
C PHE A 67 -7.65 7.02 -3.65
N SER A 68 -8.91 7.45 -3.49
CA SER A 68 -9.28 8.84 -3.71
C SER A 68 -8.69 9.69 -2.59
N ALA A 69 -7.40 10.01 -2.70
CA ALA A 69 -6.91 11.23 -2.08
C ALA A 69 -7.69 12.35 -2.76
N ASP A 70 -8.73 12.86 -2.10
CA ASP A 70 -9.38 14.11 -2.46
C ASP A 70 -8.28 15.17 -2.51
N THR A 71 -7.69 15.33 -3.69
CA THR A 71 -6.70 16.35 -3.98
C THR A 71 -7.50 17.52 -4.51
N SER A 72 -8.30 18.11 -3.61
CA SER A 72 -8.66 19.51 -3.76
C SER A 72 -7.43 20.30 -3.34
N GLU A 73 -6.68 20.81 -4.32
CA GLU A 73 -6.02 22.14 -4.36
C GLU A 73 -4.99 22.25 -5.49
#